data_AF-A0A9P4TSU4-F1
#
_entry.id   AF-A0A9P4TSU4-F1
#
_cell.length_a   1.000
_cell.length_b   1.000
_cell.length_c   1.000
_cell.angle_alpha   90.00
_cell.angle_beta   90.00
_cell.angle_gamma   90.00
#
_symmetry.space_group_name_H-M   'P 1'
#
loop_
_entity.id
_entity.type
_entity.pdbx_description
1 polymer ?
#
loop_
_entity_poly.entity_id
_entity_poly.type
_entity_poly.pdbx_seq_one_letter_code
_entity_poly.pdbx_strand_id
1 'polypeptide(L)'
;MRDAFESKQEPKFQIHYVMAAAQWILWNGQMFFDGVVHPMPIEDRSLKFGELYTGGGSQLSIERWHFWKKGFAAASVDRDDWGDECRMLARKAENLMGAIEQGMTF
;
A
#
# COMPACT_ATOMS: atom_id res chain seq x y z
N MET A 1 4.07 -3.48 1.28
CA MET A 1 3.04 -2.57 1.86
C MET A 1 3.33 -2.27 3.32
N ARG A 2 3.26 -3.26 4.22
CA ARG A 2 3.55 -3.08 5.66
C ARG A 2 4.85 -2.32 5.93
N ASP A 3 5.97 -2.82 5.41
CA ASP A 3 7.27 -2.20 5.70
C ASP A 3 7.41 -0.80 5.11
N ALA A 4 6.64 -0.44 4.08
CA ALA A 4 6.70 0.90 3.48
C ALA A 4 5.93 1.96 4.29
N PHE A 5 4.80 1.59 4.91
CA PHE A 5 3.86 2.57 5.47
C PHE A 5 3.39 2.26 6.90
N GLU A 6 3.44 1.00 7.33
CA GLU A 6 2.95 0.58 8.64
C GLU A 6 4.06 0.34 9.65
N SER A 7 5.32 0.30 9.23
CA SER A 7 6.47 0.07 10.11
C SER A 7 7.39 1.28 10.12
N LYS A 8 8.02 1.54 11.27
CA LYS A 8 9.12 2.50 11.33
C LYS A 8 10.30 1.95 10.55
N GLN A 9 10.79 2.73 9.59
CA GLN A 9 11.97 2.37 8.81
C GLN A 9 13.09 3.34 9.07
N GLU A 10 14.33 2.86 8.95
CA GLU A 10 15.46 3.76 8.82
C GLU A 10 15.29 4.61 7.55
N PRO A 11 15.54 5.94 7.60
CA PRO A 11 15.30 6.84 6.47
C PRO A 11 15.95 6.38 5.16
N LYS A 12 17.13 5.77 5.24
CA LYS A 12 17.90 5.28 4.08
C LYS A 12 17.21 4.15 3.31
N PHE A 13 16.34 3.37 3.95
CA PHE A 13 15.65 2.25 3.31
C PHE A 13 14.23 2.59 2.88
N GLN A 14 13.68 3.72 3.34
CA GLN A 14 12.30 4.09 3.10
C GLN A 14 11.96 4.16 1.60
N ILE A 15 12.86 4.72 0.79
CA ILE A 15 12.69 4.81 -0.67
C ILE A 15 12.57 3.42 -1.32
N HIS A 16 13.41 2.46 -0.92
CA HIS A 16 13.41 1.11 -1.46
C HIS A 16 12.12 0.36 -1.10
N TYR A 17 11.64 0.52 0.14
CA TYR A 17 10.38 -0.09 0.55
C TYR A 17 9.18 0.47 -0.21
N VAL A 18 9.14 1.79 -0.44
CA VAL A 18 8.06 2.42 -1.22
C VAL A 18 8.10 1.94 -2.68
N MET A 19 9.27 1.89 -3.31
CA MET A 19 9.39 1.40 -4.69
C MET A 19 8.98 -0.07 -4.82
N ALA A 20 9.46 -0.93 -3.91
CA ALA A 20 9.07 -2.34 -3.89
C ALA A 20 7.57 -2.52 -3.64
N ALA A 21 6.98 -1.73 -2.73
CA ALA A 21 5.56 -1.73 -2.48
C ALA A 21 4.75 -1.28 -3.71
N ALA A 22 5.21 -0.24 -4.42
CA ALA A 22 4.56 0.24 -5.63
C ALA A 22 4.57 -0.82 -6.73
N GLN A 23 5.72 -1.45 -6.98
CA GLN A 23 5.84 -2.56 -7.94
C GLN A 23 4.91 -3.72 -7.58
N TRP A 24 4.83 -4.05 -6.30
CA TRP A 24 3.95 -5.11 -5.82
C TRP A 24 2.48 -4.84 -6.15
N ILE A 25 2.01 -3.59 -5.94
CA ILE A 25 0.65 -3.16 -6.32
C ILE A 25 0.43 -3.24 -7.83
N LEU A 26 1.42 -2.83 -8.64
CA LEU A 26 1.32 -2.91 -10.10
C LEU A 26 1.13 -4.34 -10.60
N TRP A 27 1.73 -5.33 -9.94
CA TRP A 27 1.61 -6.74 -10.33
C TRP A 27 0.42 -7.46 -9.69
N ASN A 28 0.09 -7.15 -8.44
CA ASN A 28 -0.81 -7.97 -7.64
C ASN A 28 -2.02 -7.20 -7.08
N GLY A 29 -2.14 -5.90 -7.36
CA GLY A 29 -3.11 -5.01 -6.70
C GLY A 29 -4.55 -5.49 -6.83
N GLN A 30 -4.97 -5.97 -8.02
CA GLN A 30 -6.33 -6.45 -8.24
C GLN A 30 -6.63 -7.72 -7.45
N MET A 31 -5.75 -8.72 -7.51
CA MET A 31 -5.87 -9.96 -6.71
C MET A 31 -5.91 -9.63 -5.21
N PHE A 32 -5.13 -8.65 -4.78
CA PHE A 32 -5.11 -8.25 -3.38
C PHE A 32 -6.40 -7.57 -2.95
N PHE A 33 -6.96 -6.70 -3.80
CA PHE A 33 -8.22 -6.02 -3.53
C PHE A 33 -9.41 -6.99 -3.58
N ASP A 34 -9.35 -8.06 -4.37
CA ASP A 34 -10.33 -9.14 -4.30
C ASP A 34 -10.44 -9.73 -2.89
N GLY A 35 -9.31 -9.93 -2.21
CA GLY A 35 -9.29 -10.36 -0.81
C GLY A 35 -9.81 -9.31 0.19
N VAL A 36 -9.89 -8.04 -0.21
CA VAL A 36 -10.55 -6.96 0.57
C VAL A 36 -12.07 -7.03 0.40
N VAL A 37 -12.55 -7.26 -0.82
CA VAL A 37 -13.99 -7.34 -1.15
C VAL A 37 -14.59 -8.68 -0.71
N HIS A 38 -13.82 -9.76 -0.77
CA HIS A 38 -14.21 -11.12 -0.44
C HIS A 38 -13.30 -11.66 0.68
N PRO A 39 -13.51 -11.26 1.95
CA PRO A 39 -12.65 -11.66 3.05
C PRO A 39 -12.74 -13.17 3.28
N MET A 40 -11.66 -13.86 2.96
CA MET A 40 -11.46 -15.26 3.33
C MET A 40 -10.65 -15.31 4.64
N PRO A 41 -10.84 -16.34 5.49
CA PRO A 41 -9.94 -16.56 6.62
C PRO A 41 -8.55 -16.90 6.08
N ILE A 42 -7.71 -15.87 5.96
CA ILE A 42 -6.32 -15.97 5.55
C ILE A 42 -5.48 -15.99 6.82
N GLU A 43 -4.82 -17.13 7.08
CA GLU A 43 -3.81 -17.24 8.15
C GLU A 43 -2.41 -16.97 7.58
N ASP A 44 -2.21 -15.83 6.92
CA ASP A 44 -0.89 -15.44 6.44
C ASP A 44 -0.22 -14.50 7.45
N ARG A 45 0.89 -14.97 8.04
CA ARG A 45 1.71 -14.18 8.95
C ARG A 45 2.36 -12.98 8.25
N SER A 46 2.50 -13.01 6.93
CA SER A 46 3.01 -11.91 6.11
C SER A 46 2.06 -10.70 6.13
N LEU A 47 0.78 -10.93 6.39
CA LEU A 47 -0.27 -9.91 6.46
C LEU A 47 -0.47 -9.32 7.87
N LYS A 48 0.42 -9.61 8.82
CA LYS A 48 0.39 -8.93 10.13
C LYS A 48 0.47 -7.41 9.98
N PHE A 49 -0.25 -6.70 10.83
CA PHE A 49 -0.18 -5.24 10.91
C PHE A 49 1.21 -4.77 11.35
N GLY A 50 1.63 -3.62 10.85
CA GLY A 50 2.76 -2.87 11.39
C GLY A 50 2.33 -1.91 12.50
N GLU A 51 3.30 -1.45 13.29
CA GLU A 51 3.10 -0.63 14.50
C GLU A 51 2.40 0.73 14.25
N LEU A 52 2.49 1.27 13.04
CA LEU A 52 1.91 2.56 12.66
C LEU A 52 0.47 2.44 12.16
N TYR A 53 0.00 1.22 11.86
CA TYR A 53 -1.39 0.99 11.50
C TYR A 53 -2.22 0.74 12.75
N THR A 54 -3.13 1.67 13.07
CA THR A 54 -3.99 1.60 14.25
C THR A 54 -5.42 1.14 13.94
N GLY A 55 -5.72 0.81 12.68
CA GLY A 55 -7.02 0.27 12.28
C GLY A 55 -7.27 -1.13 12.83
N GLY A 56 -8.54 -1.47 13.03
CA GLY A 56 -8.97 -2.81 13.46
C GLY A 56 -9.38 -3.70 12.28
N GLY A 57 -9.93 -4.87 12.59
CA GLY A 57 -10.58 -5.74 11.60
C GLY A 57 -9.69 -6.82 10.99
N SER A 58 -10.12 -7.33 9.83
CA SER A 58 -9.41 -8.36 9.07
C SER A 58 -8.05 -7.87 8.59
N GLN A 59 -7.13 -8.81 8.37
CA GLN A 59 -5.80 -8.50 7.83
C GLN A 59 -5.87 -7.76 6.48
N LEU A 60 -6.88 -8.07 5.66
CA LEU A 60 -7.23 -7.36 4.44
C LEU A 60 -8.55 -6.62 4.67
N SER A 61 -8.49 -5.29 4.74
CA SER A 61 -9.67 -4.44 4.93
C SER A 61 -9.57 -3.21 4.03
N ILE A 62 -10.73 -2.62 3.73
CA ILE A 62 -10.79 -1.38 2.92
C ILE A 62 -10.07 -0.22 3.62
N GLU A 63 -10.13 -0.18 4.95
CA GLU A 63 -9.44 0.81 5.76
C GLU A 63 -7.93 0.71 5.58
N ARG A 64 -7.38 -0.50 5.60
CA ARG A 64 -5.95 -0.76 5.40
C ARG A 64 -5.51 -0.44 3.96
N TRP A 65 -6.36 -0.77 2.99
CA TRP A 65 -6.15 -0.38 1.60
C TRP A 65 -6.05 1.14 1.44
N HIS A 66 -6.97 1.90 2.02
CA HIS A 66 -6.95 3.36 2.01
C HIS A 66 -5.74 3.93 2.76
N PHE A 67 -5.34 3.33 3.87
CA PHE A 67 -4.15 3.74 4.61
C PHE A 67 -2.90 3.70 3.71
N TRP A 68 -2.71 2.63 2.96
CA TRP A 68 -1.58 2.54 2.04
C TRP A 68 -1.70 3.46 0.84
N LYS A 69 -2.90 3.61 0.26
CA LYS A 69 -3.13 4.54 -0.85
C LYS A 69 -2.73 5.96 -0.45
N LYS A 70 -3.09 6.39 0.76
CA LYS A 70 -2.64 7.67 1.34
C LYS A 70 -1.12 7.73 1.51
N GLY A 71 -0.49 6.64 1.94
CA GLY A 71 0.96 6.53 2.02
C GLY A 71 1.66 6.75 0.68
N PHE A 72 1.15 6.16 -0.41
CA PHE A 72 1.67 6.42 -1.75
C PHE A 72 1.41 7.85 -2.23
N ALA A 73 0.24 8.41 -1.93
CA ALA A 73 -0.06 9.80 -2.25
C ALA A 73 0.98 10.74 -1.60
N ALA A 74 1.22 10.59 -0.30
CA ALA A 74 2.23 11.35 0.43
C ALA A 74 3.64 11.14 -0.15
N ALA A 75 4.03 9.89 -0.41
CA ALA A 75 5.32 9.57 -1.04
C ALA A 75 5.52 10.21 -2.43
N SER A 76 4.45 10.55 -3.14
CA SER A 76 4.52 11.19 -4.45
C SER A 76 4.73 12.70 -4.40
N VAL A 77 4.46 13.35 -3.27
CA VAL A 77 4.46 14.83 -3.14
C VAL A 77 5.30 15.38 -1.98
N ASP A 78 5.40 14.68 -0.86
CA ASP A 78 5.97 15.22 0.39
C ASP A 78 7.49 15.01 0.53
N ARG A 79 8.15 14.49 -0.51
CA ARG A 79 9.56 14.05 -0.47
C ARG A 79 10.36 14.60 -1.65
N ASP A 80 10.80 15.85 -1.52
CA ASP A 80 11.70 16.50 -2.47
C ASP A 80 13.06 15.81 -2.55
N ASP A 81 13.49 15.17 -1.46
CA ASP A 81 14.71 14.37 -1.36
C ASP A 81 14.65 13.04 -2.13
N TRP A 82 13.48 12.64 -2.62
CA TRP A 82 13.30 11.39 -3.37
C TRP A 82 13.40 11.63 -4.88
N GLY A 83 14.07 10.72 -5.58
CA GLY A 83 14.20 10.80 -7.03
C GLY A 83 12.85 10.72 -7.76
N ASP A 84 12.77 11.32 -8.94
CA ASP A 84 11.57 11.39 -9.78
C ASP A 84 10.96 10.01 -10.05
N GLU A 85 11.80 8.98 -10.20
CA GLU A 85 11.35 7.60 -10.42
C GLU A 85 10.49 7.07 -9.26
N CYS A 86 10.93 7.28 -8.01
CA CYS A 86 10.19 6.83 -6.84
C CYS A 86 8.84 7.55 -6.73
N ARG A 87 8.82 8.88 -6.89
CA ARG A 87 7.58 9.67 -6.86
C ARG A 87 6.62 9.25 -7.97
N MET A 88 7.13 9.00 -9.17
CA MET A 88 6.33 8.52 -10.29
C MET A 88 5.75 7.12 -10.03
N LEU A 89 6.55 6.19 -9.49
CA LEU A 89 6.07 4.85 -9.14
C LEU A 89 5.00 4.90 -8.04
N ALA A 90 5.22 5.72 -7.00
CA ALA A 90 4.24 5.93 -5.94
C ALA A 90 2.91 6.47 -6.50
N ARG A 91 2.98 7.48 -7.37
CA ARG A 91 1.79 8.05 -8.04
C ARG A 91 1.06 7.02 -8.91
N LYS A 92 1.80 6.20 -9.67
CA LYS A 92 1.21 5.12 -10.49
C LYS A 92 0.50 4.08 -9.62
N ALA A 93 1.10 3.68 -8.51
CA ALA A 93 0.49 2.75 -7.57
C ALA A 93 -0.78 3.33 -6.95
N GLU A 94 -0.75 4.58 -6.49
CA GLU A 94 -1.91 5.28 -5.93
C GLU A 94 -3.09 5.36 -6.92
N ASN A 95 -2.82 5.77 -8.16
CA ASN A 95 -3.82 5.82 -9.22
C ASN A 95 -4.41 4.44 -9.52
N LEU A 96 -3.55 3.41 -9.65
CA LEU A 96 -4.00 2.05 -9.91
C LEU A 96 -4.86 1.52 -8.76
N MET A 97 -4.48 1.78 -7.51
CA MET A 97 -5.28 1.38 -6.35
C MET A 97 -6.68 2.02 -6.39
N GLY A 98 -6.77 3.30 -6.76
CA GLY A 98 -8.04 3.98 -6.94
C GLY A 98 -8.90 3.40 -8.08
N ALA A 99 -8.27 3.04 -9.20
CA ALA A 99 -8.97 2.44 -10.33
C ALA A 99 -9.48 1.03 -10.02
N ILE A 100 -8.68 0.21 -9.33
CA ILE A 100 -9.09 -1.13 -8.87
C ILE A 100 -10.29 -1.02 -7.93
N GLU A 101 -10.19 -0.15 -6.93
CA GLU A 101 -11.27 0.08 -5.96
C GLU A 101 -12.57 0.47 -6.67
N GLN A 102 -12.55 1.51 -7.51
CA GLN A 102 -13.72 1.95 -8.28
C GLN A 102 -14.29 0.88 -9.21
N GLY A 103 -13.42 0.03 -9.79
CA GLY A 103 -13.85 -1.03 -10.70
C GLY A 103 -14.44 -2.25 -10.00
N MET A 104 -14.17 -2.43 -8.70
CA MET A 104 -14.57 -3.61 -7.93
C MET A 104 -15.61 -3.32 -6.83
N THR A 105 -15.89 -2.04 -6.54
CA THR A 105 -16.99 -1.63 -5.66
C THR A 105 -18.12 -1.00 -6.48
N PHE A 106 -19.35 -1.48 -6.31
CA PHE A 106 -20.55 -0.99 -7.00
C PHE A 106 -21.17 0.24 -6.32
#